data_AF-A0A8S9UDA6-F1
#
_entry.id   AF-A0A8S9UDA6-F1
#
_cell.length_a   1.000
_cell.length_b   1.000
_cell.length_c   1.000
_cell.angle_alpha   90.00
_cell.angle_beta   90.00
_cell.angle_gamma   90.00
#
_symmetry.space_group_name_H-M   'P 1'
#
loop_
_entity.id
_entity.type
_entity.pdbx_description
1 polymer ?
#
loop_
_entity_poly.entity_id
_entity_poly.type
_entity_poly.pdbx_seq_one_letter_code
_entity_poly.pdbx_strand_id
1 'polypeptide(L)'
;MQLDNWLATGRTADDVYGLLKLNVDMEGILRNPLLKTWITFEHLDVSRYDEEELAHMLVVTESVIARDVEMALLKSWLSKGKTAEDAFKLLRLNSEKGDDILTNPVGTRFSDEALAKMLVAAAIDVRVQINVHVPALVMMQLKSWLKEGRAADDVFSLLTLNDKLFDTSMLSTWRSYLQMLDKKNADELMISVIRKYYEDEILEKMIVRAQARVLLLQIWRGKCGEVKENPQMTFSPS
;
A
#
# COMPACT_ATOMS: atom_id res chain seq x y z
N MET A 1 -3.41 -26.28 -30.72
CA MET A 1 -2.73 -27.53 -31.11
C MET A 1 -1.60 -28.03 -30.18
N GLN A 2 -1.06 -27.25 -29.22
CA GLN A 2 -0.30 -27.80 -28.08
C GLN A 2 -1.12 -27.76 -26.78
N LEU A 3 -1.79 -26.64 -26.52
CA LEU A 3 -2.66 -26.41 -25.37
C LEU A 3 -3.85 -27.37 -25.34
N ASP A 4 -4.59 -27.49 -26.45
CA ASP A 4 -5.72 -28.42 -26.59
C ASP A 4 -5.30 -29.88 -26.39
N ASN A 5 -4.07 -30.23 -26.78
CA ASN A 5 -3.53 -31.57 -26.60
C ASN A 5 -3.18 -31.83 -25.13
N TRP A 6 -2.62 -30.84 -24.42
CA TRP A 6 -2.36 -30.96 -22.98
C TRP A 6 -3.65 -31.08 -22.16
N LEU A 7 -4.71 -30.37 -22.56
CA LEU A 7 -6.04 -30.50 -21.97
C LEU A 7 -6.67 -31.87 -22.28
N ALA A 8 -6.64 -32.32 -23.54
CA ALA A 8 -7.19 -33.61 -23.95
C ALA A 8 -6.46 -34.82 -23.32
N THR A 9 -5.19 -34.64 -22.96
CA THR A 9 -4.39 -35.68 -22.28
C THR A 9 -4.41 -35.56 -20.75
N GLY A 10 -5.15 -34.60 -20.20
CA GLY A 10 -5.32 -34.44 -18.75
C GLY A 10 -4.03 -34.12 -18.00
N ARG A 11 -3.08 -33.40 -18.63
CA ARG A 11 -1.83 -33.02 -17.98
C ARG A 11 -2.09 -32.04 -16.84
N THR A 12 -1.33 -32.18 -15.75
CA THR A 12 -1.43 -31.24 -14.62
C THR A 12 -0.66 -29.94 -14.91
N ALA A 13 -0.98 -28.88 -14.17
CA ALA A 13 -0.22 -27.62 -14.25
C ALA A 13 1.27 -27.84 -13.96
N ASP A 14 1.60 -28.73 -13.00
CA ASP A 14 2.98 -29.09 -12.66
C ASP A 14 3.69 -29.83 -13.81
N ASP A 15 2.99 -30.72 -14.51
CA ASP A 15 3.54 -31.39 -15.70
C ASP A 15 3.88 -30.38 -16.80
N VAL A 16 2.97 -29.44 -17.06
CA VAL A 16 3.17 -28.41 -18.09
C VAL A 16 4.24 -27.40 -17.66
N TYR A 17 4.36 -27.09 -16.36
CA TYR A 17 5.43 -26.28 -15.80
C TYR A 17 6.82 -26.88 -16.08
N GLY A 18 6.93 -28.20 -15.85
CA GLY A 18 8.14 -28.97 -16.15
C GLY A 18 8.44 -29.04 -17.65
N LEU A 19 7.43 -29.24 -18.49
CA LEU A 19 7.59 -29.31 -19.96
C LEU A 19 8.08 -28.00 -20.56
N LEU A 20 7.59 -26.87 -20.04
CA LEU A 20 8.01 -25.54 -20.46
C LEU A 20 9.36 -25.12 -19.86
N LYS A 21 10.00 -26.01 -19.08
CA LYS A 21 11.30 -25.82 -18.44
C LYS A 21 11.33 -24.53 -17.61
N LEU A 22 10.24 -24.25 -16.90
CA LEU A 22 10.11 -23.07 -16.04
C LEU A 22 10.82 -23.23 -14.69
N ASN A 23 11.50 -24.36 -14.46
CA ASN A 23 12.34 -24.65 -13.30
C ASN A 23 13.65 -23.84 -13.33
N VAL A 24 13.53 -22.52 -13.32
CA VAL A 24 14.62 -21.55 -13.29
C VAL A 24 14.47 -20.65 -12.07
N ASP A 25 15.47 -19.85 -11.76
CA ASP A 25 15.36 -18.87 -10.68
C ASP A 25 14.31 -17.79 -10.99
N MET A 26 13.94 -17.03 -9.96
CA MET A 26 12.86 -16.04 -10.03
C MET A 26 13.11 -14.91 -11.06
N GLU A 27 14.37 -14.62 -11.41
CA GLU A 27 14.67 -13.61 -12.42
C GLU A 27 14.63 -14.21 -13.84
N GLY A 28 15.04 -15.47 -13.98
CA GLY A 28 14.95 -16.24 -15.21
C GLY A 28 13.52 -16.59 -15.59
N ILE A 29 12.65 -16.90 -14.62
CA ILE A 29 11.26 -17.28 -14.89
C ILE A 29 10.47 -16.11 -15.50
N LEU A 30 10.65 -14.89 -14.98
CA LEU A 30 9.99 -13.67 -15.45
C LEU A 30 10.46 -13.24 -16.85
N ARG A 31 11.66 -13.66 -17.26
CA ARG A 31 12.20 -13.43 -18.60
C ARG A 31 11.89 -14.57 -19.57
N ASN A 32 11.35 -15.68 -19.08
CA ASN A 32 11.05 -16.84 -19.91
C ASN A 32 9.78 -16.54 -20.75
N PRO A 33 9.87 -16.47 -22.08
CA PRO A 33 8.73 -16.12 -22.94
C PRO A 33 7.60 -17.15 -22.90
N LEU A 34 7.86 -18.35 -22.35
CA LEU A 34 6.88 -19.44 -22.21
C LEU A 34 6.12 -19.39 -20.88
N LEU A 35 6.48 -18.51 -19.94
CA LEU A 35 5.75 -18.32 -18.69
C LEU A 35 4.27 -17.98 -18.97
N LYS A 36 4.01 -17.12 -19.96
CA LYS A 36 2.65 -16.76 -20.39
C LYS A 36 1.83 -17.97 -20.83
N THR A 37 2.46 -18.94 -21.49
CA THR A 37 1.80 -20.16 -21.98
C THR A 37 1.41 -21.08 -20.82
N TRP A 38 2.27 -21.22 -19.82
CA TRP A 38 1.95 -22.00 -18.62
C TRP A 38 0.81 -21.38 -17.82
N ILE A 39 0.87 -20.06 -17.60
CA ILE A 39 -0.20 -19.31 -16.95
C ILE A 39 -1.50 -19.56 -17.71
N THR A 40 -1.52 -19.39 -19.03
CA THR A 40 -2.72 -19.64 -19.85
C THR A 40 -3.24 -21.08 -19.69
N PHE A 41 -2.38 -22.09 -19.54
CA PHE A 41 -2.78 -23.48 -19.34
C PHE A 41 -3.45 -23.72 -17.98
N GLU A 42 -2.88 -23.19 -16.90
CA GLU A 42 -3.49 -23.25 -15.55
C GLU A 42 -4.87 -22.58 -15.53
N HIS A 43 -5.06 -21.54 -16.34
CA HIS A 43 -6.30 -20.76 -16.45
C HIS A 43 -7.36 -21.38 -17.38
N LEU A 44 -7.07 -22.49 -18.08
CA LEU A 44 -8.04 -23.15 -18.98
C LEU A 44 -8.81 -24.31 -18.33
N ASP A 45 -8.42 -24.77 -17.13
CA ASP A 45 -9.23 -25.69 -16.30
C ASP A 45 -10.44 -24.99 -15.63
N VAL A 46 -10.73 -23.75 -16.07
CA VAL A 46 -11.86 -22.91 -15.64
C VAL A 46 -13.16 -23.26 -16.38
N SER A 47 -13.18 -24.34 -17.18
CA SER A 47 -14.37 -24.90 -17.84
C SER A 47 -15.56 -25.27 -16.92
N ARG A 48 -15.41 -25.05 -15.61
CA ARG A 48 -16.41 -25.29 -14.56
C ARG A 48 -17.23 -24.06 -14.17
N TYR A 49 -16.90 -22.88 -14.69
CA TYR A 49 -17.54 -21.60 -14.33
C TYR A 49 -18.28 -21.04 -15.54
N ASP A 50 -19.42 -20.37 -15.31
CA ASP A 50 -20.15 -19.70 -16.39
C ASP A 50 -19.47 -18.39 -16.81
N GLU A 51 -19.90 -17.82 -17.93
CA GLU A 51 -19.26 -16.68 -18.61
C GLU A 51 -19.25 -15.40 -17.76
N GLU A 52 -20.23 -15.22 -16.87
CA GLU A 52 -20.35 -14.05 -15.98
C GLU A 52 -19.46 -14.21 -14.74
N GLU A 53 -19.42 -15.41 -14.15
CA GLU A 53 -18.47 -15.75 -13.09
C GLU A 53 -17.02 -15.73 -13.61
N LEU A 54 -16.78 -16.18 -14.85
CA LEU A 54 -15.49 -16.09 -15.54
C LEU A 54 -15.06 -14.65 -15.74
N ALA A 55 -15.95 -13.74 -16.14
CA ALA A 55 -15.60 -12.33 -16.34
C ALA A 55 -15.20 -11.65 -15.01
N HIS A 56 -15.96 -11.90 -13.94
CA HIS A 56 -15.62 -11.39 -12.61
C HIS A 56 -14.34 -12.04 -12.06
N MET A 57 -14.18 -13.35 -12.24
CA MET A 57 -12.99 -14.08 -11.83
C MET A 57 -11.77 -13.71 -12.67
N LEU A 58 -11.88 -13.41 -13.96
CA LEU A 58 -10.76 -12.98 -14.81
C LEU A 58 -10.26 -11.60 -14.40
N VAL A 59 -11.16 -10.64 -14.15
CA VAL A 59 -10.79 -9.32 -13.64
C VAL A 59 -10.10 -9.43 -12.27
N VAL A 60 -10.61 -10.33 -11.41
CA VAL A 60 -10.03 -10.56 -10.07
C VAL A 60 -8.73 -11.37 -10.14
N THR A 61 -8.60 -12.37 -11.01
CA THR A 61 -7.44 -13.28 -11.09
C THR A 61 -6.28 -12.67 -11.87
N GLU A 62 -6.55 -11.94 -12.95
CA GLU A 62 -5.54 -11.14 -13.65
C GLU A 62 -4.97 -10.06 -12.73
N SER A 63 -5.82 -9.47 -11.88
CA SER A 63 -5.42 -8.55 -10.81
C SER A 63 -4.61 -9.26 -9.70
N VAL A 64 -5.04 -10.44 -9.22
CA VAL A 64 -4.36 -11.16 -8.13
C VAL A 64 -2.98 -11.70 -8.55
N ILE A 65 -2.82 -12.17 -9.79
CA ILE A 65 -1.54 -12.71 -10.26
C ILE A 65 -0.55 -11.59 -10.57
N ALA A 66 -1.00 -10.53 -11.23
CA ALA A 66 -0.17 -9.33 -11.41
C ALA A 66 0.29 -8.82 -10.03
N ARG A 67 -0.62 -8.77 -9.06
CA ARG A 67 -0.34 -8.39 -7.68
C ARG A 67 0.71 -9.27 -6.99
N ASP A 68 0.60 -10.59 -7.10
CA ASP A 68 1.54 -11.50 -6.44
C ASP A 68 2.94 -11.44 -7.05
N VAL A 69 3.03 -11.29 -8.37
CA VAL A 69 4.29 -11.04 -9.10
C VAL A 69 4.90 -9.71 -8.69
N GLU A 70 4.10 -8.65 -8.63
CA GLU A 70 4.53 -7.31 -8.19
C GLU A 70 5.03 -7.31 -6.75
N MET A 71 4.32 -7.99 -5.84
CA MET A 71 4.76 -8.17 -4.45
C MET A 71 6.07 -8.97 -4.37
N ALA A 72 6.25 -10.01 -5.18
CA ALA A 72 7.49 -10.78 -5.21
C ALA A 72 8.67 -9.92 -5.71
N LEU A 73 8.44 -9.06 -6.71
CA LEU A 73 9.42 -8.09 -7.18
C LEU A 73 9.80 -7.09 -6.08
N LEU A 74 8.82 -6.49 -5.41
CA LEU A 74 9.05 -5.54 -4.32
C LEU A 74 9.80 -6.19 -3.14
N LYS A 75 9.42 -7.42 -2.76
CA LYS A 75 10.13 -8.21 -1.74
C LYS A 75 11.57 -8.50 -2.14
N SER A 76 11.81 -8.85 -3.41
CA SER A 76 13.14 -9.09 -3.95
C SER A 76 14.00 -7.82 -3.97
N TRP A 77 13.44 -6.68 -4.37
CA TRP A 77 14.15 -5.39 -4.32
C TRP A 77 14.48 -4.98 -2.89
N LEU A 78 13.56 -5.22 -1.96
CA LEU A 78 13.76 -4.96 -0.56
C LEU A 78 14.89 -5.80 0.03
N SER A 79 14.98 -7.09 -0.31
CA SER A 79 16.08 -7.95 0.13
C SER A 79 17.43 -7.55 -0.48
N LYS A 80 17.41 -7.03 -1.71
CA LYS A 80 18.57 -6.44 -2.39
C LYS A 80 18.92 -5.01 -1.90
N GLY A 81 18.17 -4.48 -0.93
CA GLY A 81 18.44 -3.19 -0.29
C GLY A 81 18.15 -1.97 -1.16
N LYS A 82 17.24 -2.09 -2.14
CA LYS A 82 16.72 -0.97 -2.94
C LYS A 82 15.80 -0.08 -2.12
N THR A 83 15.76 1.21 -2.45
CA THR A 83 14.89 2.20 -1.79
C THR A 83 13.50 2.24 -2.44
N ALA A 84 12.53 2.88 -1.77
CA ALA A 84 11.22 3.14 -2.38
C ALA A 84 11.35 3.99 -3.65
N GLU A 85 12.30 4.93 -3.70
CA GLU A 85 12.59 5.73 -4.89
C GLU A 85 13.10 4.87 -6.06
N ASP A 86 14.00 3.92 -5.80
CA ASP A 86 14.46 2.97 -6.82
C ASP A 86 13.30 2.15 -7.38
N ALA A 87 12.44 1.61 -6.50
CA ALA A 87 11.26 0.85 -6.89
C ALA A 87 10.29 1.69 -7.71
N PHE A 88 10.06 2.95 -7.32
CA PHE A 88 9.20 3.90 -8.03
C PHE A 88 9.70 4.14 -9.46
N LYS A 89 11.02 4.31 -9.63
CA LYS A 89 11.66 4.45 -10.95
C LYS A 89 11.57 3.17 -11.79
N LEU A 90 11.81 2.00 -11.19
CA LEU A 90 11.76 0.70 -11.87
C LEU A 90 10.35 0.34 -12.33
N LEU A 91 9.34 0.65 -11.53
CA LEU A 91 7.92 0.48 -11.86
C LEU A 91 7.39 1.55 -12.82
N ARG A 92 8.21 2.55 -13.19
CA ARG A 92 7.82 3.68 -14.05
C ARG A 92 6.57 4.41 -13.55
N LEU A 93 6.39 4.48 -12.24
CA LEU A 93 5.28 5.18 -11.59
C LEU A 93 5.40 6.72 -11.72
N ASN A 94 6.48 7.21 -12.34
CA ASN A 94 6.75 8.62 -12.59
C ASN A 94 6.39 9.09 -14.03
N SER A 95 5.71 8.29 -14.85
CA SER A 95 5.49 8.61 -16.27
C SER A 95 4.27 9.50 -16.51
N GLU A 96 4.40 10.51 -17.38
CA GLU A 96 3.32 11.44 -17.81
C GLU A 96 2.14 10.75 -18.54
N LYS A 97 2.21 9.44 -18.82
CA LYS A 97 1.21 8.69 -19.59
C LYS A 97 0.62 7.48 -18.85
N GLY A 98 0.93 7.31 -17.56
CA GLY A 98 0.38 6.22 -16.75
C GLY A 98 -0.92 6.65 -16.08
N ASP A 99 -1.89 5.74 -16.00
CA ASP A 99 -3.16 5.95 -15.28
C ASP A 99 -2.93 6.64 -13.93
N ASP A 100 -3.80 7.60 -13.66
CA ASP A 100 -3.78 8.73 -12.71
C ASP A 100 -3.48 8.44 -11.22
N ILE A 101 -2.91 7.28 -10.86
CA ILE A 101 -2.87 6.79 -9.48
C ILE A 101 -1.84 7.55 -8.62
N LEU A 102 -0.77 8.07 -9.22
CA LEU A 102 0.28 8.85 -8.54
C LEU A 102 0.75 10.03 -9.43
N THR A 103 -0.19 10.79 -10.00
CA THR A 103 0.16 11.93 -10.84
C THR A 103 1.00 12.95 -10.10
N ASN A 104 2.21 13.12 -10.63
CA ASN A 104 3.13 14.19 -10.35
C ASN A 104 2.48 15.56 -10.65
N PRO A 105 2.38 16.50 -9.68
CA PRO A 105 1.91 17.83 -10.02
C PRO A 105 2.89 18.60 -10.93
N VAL A 106 4.21 18.36 -10.88
CA VAL A 106 5.19 19.11 -11.71
C VAL A 106 6.50 18.33 -11.75
N GLY A 107 7.15 18.19 -12.91
CA GLY A 107 8.43 17.49 -13.19
C GLY A 107 9.67 17.83 -12.35
N THR A 108 9.57 17.91 -11.02
CA THR A 108 10.67 18.09 -10.08
C THR A 108 11.14 16.75 -9.55
N ARG A 109 12.45 16.59 -9.36
CA ARG A 109 13.02 15.54 -8.50
C ARG A 109 12.25 15.54 -7.19
N PHE A 110 11.57 14.44 -6.85
CA PHE A 110 10.97 14.30 -5.54
C PHE A 110 12.10 14.41 -4.51
N SER A 111 12.02 15.39 -3.61
CA SER A 111 12.83 15.33 -2.39
C SER A 111 12.38 14.11 -1.59
N ASP A 112 13.26 13.56 -0.76
CA ASP A 112 12.93 12.45 0.15
C ASP A 112 11.65 12.76 0.96
N GLU A 113 11.48 14.02 1.37
CA GLU A 113 10.28 14.55 2.02
C GLU A 113 9.03 14.42 1.14
N ALA A 114 9.08 14.90 -0.11
CA ALA A 114 7.93 14.89 -1.01
C ALA A 114 7.51 13.46 -1.34
N LEU A 115 8.47 12.56 -1.59
CA LEU A 115 8.21 11.15 -1.83
C LEU A 115 7.60 10.47 -0.60
N ALA A 116 8.16 10.70 0.59
CA ALA A 116 7.66 10.10 1.82
C ALA A 116 6.21 10.53 2.12
N LYS A 117 5.92 11.82 2.01
CA LYS A 117 4.57 12.35 2.21
C LYS A 117 3.57 11.81 1.20
N MET A 118 3.97 11.72 -0.07
CA MET A 118 3.14 11.14 -1.12
C MET A 118 2.82 9.67 -0.82
N LEU A 119 3.82 8.86 -0.45
CA LEU A 119 3.61 7.44 -0.13
C LEU A 119 2.69 7.25 1.08
N VAL A 120 2.84 8.07 2.12
CA VAL A 120 1.98 8.01 3.31
C VAL A 120 0.55 8.46 3.00
N ALA A 121 0.37 9.53 2.19
CA ALA A 121 -0.95 9.98 1.77
C ALA A 121 -1.65 8.94 0.88
N ALA A 122 -0.91 8.35 -0.06
CA ALA A 122 -1.38 7.27 -0.93
C ALA A 122 -1.80 6.03 -0.12
N ALA A 123 -1.12 5.75 1.00
CA ALA A 123 -1.45 4.62 1.86
C ALA A 123 -2.78 4.78 2.61
N ILE A 124 -3.45 5.93 2.52
CA ILE A 124 -4.70 6.23 3.24
C ILE A 124 -5.89 6.33 2.29
N ASP A 125 -5.65 6.65 1.01
CA ASP A 125 -6.71 6.60 0.02
C ASP A 125 -7.08 5.13 -0.23
N VAL A 126 -8.30 4.75 0.15
CA VAL A 126 -8.82 3.38 -0.02
C VAL A 126 -8.78 2.93 -1.48
N ARG A 127 -8.91 3.85 -2.45
CA ARG A 127 -8.78 3.54 -3.88
C ARG A 127 -7.35 3.16 -4.26
N VAL A 128 -6.38 3.71 -3.57
CA VAL A 128 -4.95 3.46 -3.76
C VAL A 128 -4.44 2.33 -2.86
N GLN A 129 -5.06 2.06 -1.70
CA GLN A 129 -4.76 0.91 -0.84
C GLN A 129 -5.05 -0.44 -1.50
N ILE A 130 -6.00 -0.48 -2.43
CA ILE A 130 -6.25 -1.67 -3.28
C ILE A 130 -5.00 -1.98 -4.13
N ASN A 131 -4.16 -0.97 -4.38
CA ASN A 131 -2.91 -1.11 -5.10
C ASN A 131 -1.78 -1.56 -4.15
N VAL A 132 -1.34 -2.82 -4.30
CA VAL A 132 -0.34 -3.45 -3.40
C VAL A 132 1.02 -2.77 -3.37
N HIS A 133 1.30 -1.93 -4.37
CA HIS A 133 2.53 -1.16 -4.43
C HIS A 133 2.70 -0.26 -3.21
N VAL A 134 1.65 0.39 -2.75
CA VAL A 134 1.79 1.49 -1.78
C VAL A 134 2.21 1.03 -0.38
N PRO A 135 1.56 0.01 0.24
CA PRO A 135 2.02 -0.50 1.54
C PRO A 135 3.46 -1.04 1.49
N ALA A 136 3.83 -1.71 0.39
CA ALA A 136 5.17 -2.22 0.20
C ALA A 136 6.21 -1.10 0.01
N LEU A 137 5.89 -0.06 -0.76
CA LEU A 137 6.75 1.12 -0.93
C LEU A 137 6.93 1.89 0.38
N VAL A 138 5.89 2.05 1.20
CA VAL A 138 6.01 2.65 2.55
C VAL A 138 6.95 1.81 3.42
N MET A 139 6.83 0.47 3.40
CA MET A 139 7.74 -0.41 4.13
C MET A 139 9.19 -0.30 3.63
N MET A 140 9.40 -0.18 2.31
CA MET A 140 10.73 0.05 1.74
C MET A 140 11.31 1.38 2.20
N GLN A 141 10.51 2.45 2.29
CA GLN A 141 10.93 3.76 2.77
C GLN A 141 11.34 3.72 4.26
N LEU A 142 10.56 3.04 5.11
CA LEU A 142 10.91 2.89 6.53
C LEU A 142 12.23 2.15 6.71
N LYS A 143 12.45 1.08 5.94
CA LYS A 143 13.69 0.30 5.98
C LYS A 143 14.89 1.05 5.43
N SER A 144 14.71 1.93 4.43
CA SER A 144 15.81 2.75 3.92
C SER A 144 16.27 3.74 4.99
N TRP A 145 15.35 4.41 5.70
CA TRP A 145 15.70 5.30 6.81
C TRP A 145 16.46 4.59 7.93
N LEU A 146 16.06 3.36 8.29
CA LEU A 146 16.79 2.55 9.27
C LEU A 146 18.21 2.20 8.81
N LYS A 147 18.36 1.82 7.53
CA LYS A 147 19.65 1.47 6.94
C LYS A 147 20.58 2.68 6.85
N GLU A 148 20.02 3.86 6.57
CA GLU A 148 20.73 5.14 6.56
C GLU A 148 21.07 5.63 7.99
N GLY A 149 20.52 5.00 9.03
CA GLY A 149 20.75 5.39 10.42
C GLY A 149 20.09 6.71 10.79
N ARG A 150 18.99 7.09 10.14
CA ARG A 150 18.32 8.37 10.40
C ARG A 150 17.83 8.45 11.84
N ALA A 151 18.07 9.59 12.49
CA ALA A 151 17.59 9.80 13.84
C ALA A 151 16.06 9.99 13.88
N ALA A 152 15.47 9.74 15.04
CA ALA A 152 14.03 9.86 15.24
C ALA A 152 13.50 11.28 14.97
N ASP A 153 14.28 12.30 15.32
CA ASP A 153 13.99 13.73 15.10
C ASP A 153 14.17 14.17 13.64
N ASP A 154 15.14 13.59 12.92
CA ASP A 154 15.28 13.81 11.48
C ASP A 154 14.04 13.35 10.71
N VAL A 155 13.56 12.13 11.00
CA VAL A 155 12.35 11.58 10.35
C VAL A 155 11.10 12.34 10.79
N PHE A 156 11.03 12.77 12.06
CA PHE A 156 9.95 13.62 12.56
C PHE A 156 9.84 14.94 11.78
N SER A 157 10.98 15.59 11.54
CA SER A 157 11.07 16.85 10.78
C SER A 157 10.78 16.62 9.29
N LEU A 158 11.29 15.52 8.71
CA LEU A 158 11.03 15.14 7.31
C LEU A 158 9.52 14.94 7.05
N LEU A 159 8.80 14.40 8.03
CA LEU A 159 7.35 14.25 7.96
C LEU A 159 6.58 15.52 8.38
N THR A 160 7.29 16.63 8.63
CA THR A 160 6.75 17.94 9.05
C THR A 160 5.85 17.92 10.27
N LEU A 161 6.13 17.00 11.21
CA LEU A 161 5.38 16.87 12.45
C LEU A 161 5.70 17.98 13.47
N ASN A 162 6.80 18.71 13.26
CA ASN A 162 7.14 19.93 13.99
C ASN A 162 6.13 21.06 13.78
N ASP A 163 5.39 21.06 12.67
CA ASP A 163 4.34 22.06 12.39
C ASP A 163 2.93 21.48 12.55
N LYS A 164 2.76 20.17 12.29
CA LYS A 164 1.46 19.48 12.26
C LYS A 164 1.49 18.17 13.03
N LEU A 165 1.75 18.22 14.34
CA LEU A 165 1.89 17.04 15.19
C LEU A 165 0.73 16.03 15.08
N PHE A 166 -0.51 16.52 14.96
CA PHE A 166 -1.71 15.68 14.91
C PHE A 166 -2.16 15.33 13.49
N ASP A 167 -1.27 15.45 12.49
CA ASP A 167 -1.49 14.77 11.21
C ASP A 167 -1.42 13.25 11.47
N THR A 168 -2.59 12.63 11.55
CA THR A 168 -2.74 11.22 11.92
C THR A 168 -1.94 10.28 11.04
N SER A 169 -1.78 10.65 9.77
CA SER A 169 -1.09 9.89 8.73
C SER A 169 0.41 9.86 8.99
N MET A 170 0.99 11.06 9.05
CA MET A 170 2.42 11.25 9.28
C MET A 170 2.83 10.76 10.67
N LEU A 171 2.01 11.04 11.68
CA LEU A 171 2.27 10.63 13.06
C LEU A 171 2.25 9.11 13.20
N SER A 172 1.33 8.42 12.51
CA SER A 172 1.28 6.95 12.48
C SER A 172 2.52 6.36 11.81
N THR A 173 2.94 6.90 10.67
CA THR A 173 4.15 6.43 9.97
C THR A 173 5.41 6.64 10.82
N TRP A 174 5.54 7.81 11.44
CA TRP A 174 6.64 8.07 12.35
C TRP A 174 6.62 7.13 13.56
N ARG A 175 5.45 6.88 14.15
CA ARG A 175 5.30 5.88 15.23
C ARG A 175 5.76 4.49 14.77
N SER A 176 5.36 4.05 13.58
CA SER A 176 5.84 2.78 13.01
C SER A 176 7.36 2.77 12.83
N TYR A 177 7.96 3.88 12.39
CA TYR A 177 9.41 4.02 12.31
C TYR A 177 10.08 3.84 13.67
N LEU A 178 9.60 4.52 14.72
CA LEU A 178 10.14 4.40 16.08
C LEU A 178 10.06 2.97 16.62
N GLN A 179 8.95 2.27 16.35
CA GLN A 179 8.78 0.86 16.73
C GLN A 179 9.79 -0.06 16.03
N MET A 180 10.21 0.27 14.80
CA MET A 180 11.25 -0.47 14.10
C MET A 180 12.66 -0.08 14.56
N LEU A 181 12.87 1.18 14.91
CA LEU A 181 14.15 1.72 15.38
C LEU A 181 14.52 1.17 16.77
N ASP A 182 13.58 1.26 17.72
CA ASP A 182 13.71 0.69 19.05
C ASP A 182 12.32 0.31 19.59
N LYS A 183 11.94 -0.96 19.38
CA LYS A 183 10.64 -1.48 19.80
C LYS A 183 10.38 -1.32 21.30
N LYS A 184 11.42 -1.33 22.14
CA LYS A 184 11.25 -1.27 23.60
C LYS A 184 11.08 0.15 24.09
N ASN A 185 11.78 1.09 23.47
CA ASN A 185 11.82 2.49 23.91
C ASN A 185 11.05 3.45 22.97
N ALA A 186 10.27 2.93 22.03
CA ALA A 186 9.57 3.73 21.02
C ALA A 186 8.72 4.86 21.61
N ASP A 187 7.98 4.60 22.69
CA ASP A 187 7.11 5.60 23.32
C ASP A 187 7.94 6.69 24.04
N GLU A 188 9.05 6.32 24.69
CA GLU A 188 9.97 7.27 25.33
C GLU A 188 10.68 8.14 24.29
N LEU A 189 11.15 7.52 23.19
CA LEU A 189 11.71 8.24 22.04
C LEU A 189 10.67 9.20 21.45
N MET A 190 9.42 8.77 21.31
CA MET A 190 8.33 9.60 20.80
C MET A 190 8.15 10.87 21.63
N ILE A 191 8.04 10.72 22.96
CA ILE A 191 7.87 11.85 23.87
C ILE A 191 9.11 12.75 23.87
N SER A 192 10.31 12.17 23.90
CA SER A 192 11.56 12.92 23.94
C SER A 192 11.74 13.80 22.70
N VAL A 193 11.38 13.32 21.51
CA VAL A 193 11.45 14.09 20.27
C VAL A 193 10.37 15.18 20.23
N ILE A 194 9.12 14.86 20.57
CA ILE A 194 8.02 15.85 20.56
C ILE A 194 8.36 17.05 21.45
N ARG A 195 8.93 16.80 22.65
CA ARG A 195 9.35 17.85 23.59
C ARG A 195 10.45 18.78 23.07
N LYS A 196 11.20 18.40 22.02
CA LYS A 196 12.17 19.30 21.39
C LYS A 196 11.49 20.42 20.60
N TYR A 197 10.24 20.21 20.15
CA TYR A 197 9.52 21.12 19.26
C TYR A 197 8.30 21.77 19.90
N TYR A 198 7.71 21.11 20.90
CA TYR A 198 6.50 21.58 21.58
C TYR A 198 6.75 21.68 23.08
N GLU A 199 6.59 22.89 23.63
CA GLU A 199 6.58 23.12 25.08
C GLU A 199 5.44 22.34 25.74
N ASP A 200 5.66 21.87 26.97
CA ASP A 200 4.71 21.01 27.68
C ASP A 200 3.31 21.67 27.81
N GLU A 201 3.24 22.99 28.06
CA GLU A 201 1.96 23.71 28.13
C GLU A 201 1.19 23.74 26.80
N ILE A 202 1.91 23.88 25.69
CA ILE A 202 1.31 23.88 24.34
C ILE A 202 0.85 22.47 24.01
N LEU A 203 1.70 21.47 24.29
CA LEU A 203 1.41 20.07 24.05
C LEU A 203 0.17 19.60 24.83
N GLU A 204 0.07 19.96 26.11
CA GLU A 204 -1.10 19.66 26.95
C GLU A 204 -2.39 20.24 26.34
N LYS A 205 -2.38 21.52 25.96
CA LYS A 205 -3.54 22.17 25.31
C LYS A 205 -3.94 21.47 24.01
N MET A 206 -2.97 21.07 23.20
CA MET A 206 -3.26 20.36 21.94
C MET A 206 -3.85 18.96 22.20
N ILE A 207 -3.36 18.23 23.20
CA ILE A 207 -3.88 16.92 23.60
C ILE A 207 -5.33 17.03 24.10
N VAL A 208 -5.60 17.98 25.01
CA VAL A 208 -6.97 18.23 25.51
C VAL A 208 -7.92 18.53 24.35
N ARG A 209 -7.50 19.36 23.39
CA ARG A 209 -8.30 19.67 22.20
C ARG A 209 -8.55 18.44 21.32
N ALA A 210 -7.54 17.60 21.13
CA ALA A 210 -7.69 16.35 20.37
C ALA A 210 -8.65 15.37 21.05
N GLN A 211 -8.53 15.18 22.37
CA GLN A 211 -9.42 14.33 23.16
C GLN A 211 -10.87 14.84 23.13
N ALA A 212 -11.08 16.15 23.27
CA ALA A 212 -12.41 16.75 23.17
C ALA A 212 -13.05 16.49 21.79
N ARG A 213 -12.28 16.58 20.70
CA ARG A 213 -12.77 16.23 19.35
C ARG A 213 -13.20 14.77 19.25
N VAL A 214 -12.41 13.83 19.81
CA VAL A 214 -12.74 12.40 19.81
C VAL A 214 -14.02 12.13 20.60
N LEU A 215 -14.14 12.70 21.79
CA LEU A 215 -15.35 12.57 22.62
C LEU A 215 -16.59 13.13 21.92
N LEU A 216 -16.47 14.30 21.28
CA LEU A 216 -17.56 14.89 20.51
C LEU A 216 -17.97 14.01 19.33
N LEU A 217 -17.02 13.40 18.61
CA LEU A 217 -17.31 12.45 17.53
C LEU A 217 -18.00 11.19 18.05
N GLN A 218 -17.61 10.68 19.21
CA GLN A 218 -18.25 9.52 19.84
C GLN A 218 -19.69 9.83 20.27
N ILE A 219 -19.92 10.98 20.91
CA ILE A 219 -21.27 11.44 21.29
C ILE A 219 -22.14 11.64 20.04
N TRP A 220 -21.60 12.29 19.01
CA TRP A 220 -22.32 12.53 17.76
C TRP A 220 -22.68 11.23 17.05
N ARG A 221 -21.73 10.28 16.95
CA ARG A 221 -21.98 8.94 16.38
C ARG A 221 -23.03 8.17 17.17
N GLY A 222 -23.01 8.24 18.50
CA GLY A 222 -24.02 7.64 19.35
C GLY A 222 -25.43 8.20 19.10
N LYS A 223 -25.55 9.53 18.98
CA LYS A 223 -26.83 10.20 18.67
C LYS A 223 -27.34 9.92 17.25
N CYS A 224 -26.46 9.83 16.25
CA CYS A 224 -26.87 9.45 14.89
C CYS A 224 -27.33 7.99 14.78
N GLY A 225 -26.78 7.08 15.58
CA GLY A 225 -27.25 5.69 15.64
C GLY A 225 -28.64 5.51 16.26
N GLU A 226 -29.13 6.50 17.02
CA GLU A 226 -30.47 6.51 17.61
C GLU A 226 -31.54 7.11 16.69
N VAL A 227 -31.16 7.82 15.62
CA VAL A 227 -32.10 8.29 14.60
C VAL A 227 -32.40 7.12 13.66
N LYS A 228 -33.19 6.15 14.14
CA LYS A 228 -33.91 5.24 13.25
C LYS A 228 -34.82 6.09 12.37
N GLU A 229 -34.70 5.90 11.07
CA GLU A 229 -35.58 6.46 10.04
C GLU A 229 -37.04 6.42 10.52
N ASN A 230 -37.65 7.59 10.68
CA ASN A 230 -39.09 7.70 10.81
C ASN A 230 -39.67 7.84 9.39
N PRO A 231 -40.33 6.81 8.82
CA PRO A 231 -40.80 6.85 7.42
C PRO A 231 -42.08 7.65 7.22
N GLN A 232 -42.34 8.67 8.04
CA GLN A 232 -43.59 9.45 8.02
C GLN A 232 -43.29 10.96 8.04
N MET A 233 -42.64 11.44 6.99
CA MET A 233 -42.89 12.80 6.50
C MET A 233 -43.23 12.72 5.01
N THR A 234 -44.48 12.36 4.73
CA THR A 234 -45.09 12.66 3.44
C THR A 234 -45.32 14.16 3.37
N PHE A 235 -44.51 14.87 2.59
CA PHE A 235 -44.89 16.19 2.08
C PHE A 235 -45.82 15.97 0.89
N SER A 236 -47.12 16.22 1.08
CA SER A 236 -48.04 16.42 -0.04
C SER A 236 -47.93 17.86 -0.52
N PRO A 237 -47.79 18.12 -1.83
CA PRO A 237 -47.73 19.48 -2.35
C PRO A 237 -49.14 20.07 -2.51
N SER A 238 -49.35 21.26 -1.95
CA SER A 238 -50.30 22.27 -2.42
C SER A 238 -49.82 23.64 -1.94
#